data_AF-A0A2A4I195-F1
#
_entry.id   AF-A0A2A4I195-F1
#
_cell.length_a   1.000
_cell.length_b   1.000
_cell.length_c   1.000
_cell.angle_alpha   90.00
_cell.angle_beta   90.00
_cell.angle_gamma   90.00
#
_symmetry.space_group_name_H-M   'P 1'
#
loop_
_entity.id
_entity.type
_entity.pdbx_description
1 polymer ?
#
loop_
_entity_poly.entity_id
_entity_poly.type
_entity_poly.pdbx_seq_one_letter_code
_entity_poly.pdbx_strand_id
1 'polypeptide(L)'
;MTTHLRNVHQWRYGYDLAPSCRLLLLVGCYAGRRYDRRLIAHQQEITMPAKLVAFLWPTPENYARYVAVSDDRMHPTHAAFVAANAPKIEALAARGIIVQRVEFDPDEMAAWCRREFGAVNAEARGAYAATILMQRHESGGQPKH
;
A
#
# COMPACT_ATOMS: atom_id res chain seq x y z
N MET A 1 -32.49 -38.75 24.87
CA MET A 1 -31.24 -39.20 24.24
C MET A 1 -30.14 -38.23 24.60
N THR A 2 -29.26 -38.68 25.48
CA THR A 2 -28.08 -38.01 26.05
C THR A 2 -26.85 -38.28 25.18
N THR A 3 -25.76 -37.53 25.44
CA THR A 3 -24.34 -37.66 24.97
C THR A 3 -23.94 -36.55 23.99
N HIS A 4 -23.26 -35.45 24.36
CA HIS A 4 -21.90 -35.19 24.92
C HIS A 4 -20.71 -35.32 23.95
N LEU A 5 -19.78 -34.35 24.15
CA LEU A 5 -18.36 -34.23 23.74
C LEU A 5 -18.08 -33.42 22.47
N ARG A 6 -17.06 -32.54 22.37
CA ARG A 6 -16.12 -31.82 23.26
C ARG A 6 -15.28 -30.91 22.33
N ASN A 7 -14.85 -29.74 22.83
CA ASN A 7 -13.58 -28.99 22.60
C ASN A 7 -13.08 -28.78 21.14
N VAL A 8 -12.42 -27.69 20.74
CA VAL A 8 -11.16 -27.15 21.31
C VAL A 8 -10.85 -25.72 20.81
N HIS A 9 -10.09 -25.00 21.63
CA HIS A 9 -9.20 -23.85 21.32
C HIS A 9 -9.75 -22.42 21.25
N GLN A 10 -10.14 -21.99 22.45
CA GLN A 10 -9.92 -20.65 22.99
C GLN A 10 -8.41 -20.31 23.05
N TRP A 11 -7.96 -19.29 22.30
CA TRP A 11 -6.63 -18.70 22.48
C TRP A 11 -6.73 -17.50 23.42
N ARG A 12 -6.18 -17.69 24.63
CA ARG A 12 -5.84 -16.63 25.58
C ARG A 12 -4.53 -15.99 25.14
N TYR A 13 -4.51 -14.68 24.96
CA TYR A 13 -3.31 -13.87 25.24
C TYR A 13 -3.63 -12.99 26.43
N GLY A 14 -3.20 -13.44 27.61
CA GLY A 14 -3.12 -12.62 28.79
C GLY A 14 -1.84 -11.79 28.72
N TYR A 15 -1.97 -10.48 28.85
CA TYR A 15 -0.92 -9.66 29.44
C TYR A 15 -1.39 -9.31 30.84
N ASP A 16 -0.89 -10.11 31.77
CA ASP A 16 -0.97 -9.94 33.22
C ASP A 16 -0.01 -8.80 33.59
N LEU A 17 -0.55 -7.58 33.76
CA LEU A 17 0.19 -6.46 34.33
C LEU A 17 0.00 -6.49 35.84
N ALA A 18 0.93 -7.14 36.53
CA ALA A 18 1.01 -7.09 37.98
C ALA A 18 1.32 -5.67 38.48
N PRO A 19 0.65 -5.18 39.55
CA PRO A 19 0.93 -3.89 40.16
C PRO A 19 1.89 -4.08 41.35
N SER A 20 3.18 -3.83 41.16
CA SER A 20 4.13 -3.81 42.28
C SER A 20 5.33 -2.91 41.99
N CYS A 21 5.34 -1.76 42.66
CA CYS A 21 6.48 -1.12 43.34
C CYS A 21 6.33 0.40 43.32
N ARG A 22 5.47 0.87 44.23
CA ARG A 22 5.45 2.24 44.72
C ARG A 22 6.34 2.26 45.96
N LEU A 23 7.57 2.77 45.88
CA LEU A 23 8.26 3.29 47.07
C LEU A 23 9.36 4.29 46.69
N LEU A 24 9.07 5.55 47.05
CA LEU A 24 9.97 6.59 47.55
C LEU A 24 11.46 6.55 47.17
N LEU A 25 11.87 7.53 46.36
CA LEU A 25 13.13 8.24 46.62
C LEU A 25 12.83 9.73 46.74
N LEU A 26 12.90 10.19 47.99
CA LEU A 26 12.98 11.58 48.41
C LEU A 26 14.36 12.14 48.07
N VAL A 27 14.35 13.38 47.56
CA VAL A 27 15.35 14.45 47.74
C VAL A 27 16.76 14.21 47.20
N GLY A 28 17.09 15.02 46.18
CA GLY A 28 18.46 15.26 45.75
C GLY A 28 18.55 16.47 44.83
N CYS A 29 18.44 17.68 45.40
CA CYS A 29 18.97 18.88 44.76
C CYS A 29 20.46 18.65 44.44
N TYR A 30 20.81 18.49 43.17
CA TYR A 30 22.18 18.70 42.71
C TYR A 30 22.18 19.66 41.52
N ALA A 31 22.81 20.78 41.78
CA ALA A 31 23.09 21.88 40.89
C ALA A 31 23.69 21.44 39.54
N GLY A 32 23.31 22.19 38.51
CA GLY A 32 24.30 22.69 37.56
C GLY A 32 24.93 21.66 36.64
N ARG A 33 24.15 21.04 35.76
CA ARG A 33 24.66 20.67 34.43
C ARG A 33 23.72 21.21 33.38
N ARG A 34 24.20 22.21 32.64
CA ARG A 34 23.65 22.60 31.34
C ARG A 34 23.67 21.32 30.50
N TYR A 35 22.53 20.66 30.36
CA TYR A 35 22.39 19.65 29.32
C TYR A 35 22.56 20.39 28.01
N ASP A 36 23.69 20.09 27.37
CA ASP A 36 24.06 20.57 26.06
C ASP A 36 22.86 20.35 25.12
N ARG A 37 22.41 21.43 24.47
CA ARG A 37 21.31 21.45 23.51
C ARG A 37 21.68 20.71 22.21
N ARG A 38 22.78 19.97 22.20
CA ARG A 38 23.33 19.15 21.10
C ARG A 38 23.07 17.65 21.27
N LEU A 39 22.00 17.26 21.95
CA LEU A 39 21.33 16.01 21.57
C LEU A 39 20.67 16.27 20.23
N ILE A 40 21.48 16.11 19.19
CA ILE A 40 21.08 15.91 17.80
C ILE A 40 19.87 14.98 17.86
N ALA A 41 18.71 15.54 17.53
CA ALA A 41 17.50 14.81 17.29
C ALA A 41 17.77 13.90 16.09
N HIS A 42 18.42 12.76 16.37
CA HIS A 42 18.41 11.59 15.51
C HIS A 42 17.03 10.95 15.68
N GLN A 43 15.98 11.72 15.36
CA GLN A 43 14.73 11.15 14.90
C GLN A 43 15.10 10.50 13.57
N GLN A 44 15.52 9.24 13.65
CA GLN A 44 15.31 8.33 12.54
C GLN A 44 13.80 8.38 12.31
N GLU A 45 13.39 9.13 11.29
CA GLU A 45 12.08 8.99 10.70
C GLU A 45 11.95 7.49 10.45
N ILE A 46 11.15 6.82 11.27
CA ILE A 46 10.68 5.49 10.96
C ILE A 46 9.78 5.70 9.76
N THR A 47 10.38 5.74 8.57
CA THR A 47 9.65 5.78 7.31
C THR A 47 8.87 4.49 7.28
N MET A 48 7.62 4.55 7.69
CA MET A 48 6.67 3.45 7.48
C MET A 48 6.82 3.06 6.01
N PRO A 49 7.02 1.76 5.69
CA PRO A 49 7.24 1.35 4.31
C PRO A 49 6.06 1.86 3.50
N ALA A 50 6.33 2.82 2.63
CA ALA A 50 5.29 3.46 1.86
C ALA A 50 4.58 2.38 1.06
N LYS A 51 3.26 2.28 1.20
CA LYS A 51 2.49 1.31 0.42
C LYS A 51 2.58 1.73 -1.03
N LEU A 52 3.17 0.89 -1.86
CA LEU A 52 3.33 1.12 -3.29
C LEU A 52 2.20 0.41 -4.04
N VAL A 53 1.52 1.14 -4.92
CA VAL A 53 0.42 0.62 -5.74
C VAL A 53 0.64 1.00 -7.19
N ALA A 54 0.46 0.05 -8.09
CA ALA A 54 0.50 0.29 -9.54
C ALA A 54 -0.87 0.74 -10.04
N PHE A 55 -0.89 1.68 -10.98
CA PHE A 55 -2.11 2.12 -11.63
C PHE A 55 -1.86 2.29 -13.13
N LEU A 56 -2.63 1.57 -13.97
CA LEU A 56 -2.54 1.68 -15.42
C LEU A 56 -2.95 3.08 -15.86
N TRP A 57 -2.03 3.79 -16.51
CA TRP A 57 -2.22 5.17 -16.92
C TRP A 57 -2.12 5.29 -18.44
N PRO A 58 -3.20 5.04 -19.18
CA PRO A 58 -3.20 5.10 -20.64
C PRO A 58 -2.86 6.51 -21.14
N THR A 59 -2.18 6.58 -22.27
CA THR A 59 -1.94 7.83 -23.00
C THR A 59 -3.15 8.18 -23.85
N PRO A 60 -3.30 9.44 -24.31
CA PRO A 60 -4.38 9.80 -25.22
C PRO A 60 -4.45 8.91 -26.47
N GLU A 61 -3.30 8.48 -26.99
CA GLU A 61 -3.16 7.70 -28.22
C GLU A 61 -3.64 6.26 -28.04
N ASN A 62 -3.31 5.62 -26.91
CA ASN A 62 -3.67 4.23 -26.65
C ASN A 62 -5.04 4.07 -25.97
N TYR A 63 -5.65 5.16 -25.49
CA TYR A 63 -6.90 5.11 -24.73
C TYR A 63 -8.05 4.47 -25.49
N ALA A 64 -8.22 4.80 -26.78
CA ALA A 64 -9.28 4.24 -27.59
C ALA A 64 -9.16 2.71 -27.70
N ARG A 65 -7.92 2.21 -27.87
CA ARG A 65 -7.66 0.76 -27.88
C ARG A 65 -7.91 0.14 -26.51
N TYR A 66 -7.45 0.79 -25.44
CA TYR A 66 -7.67 0.36 -24.07
C TYR A 66 -9.17 0.19 -23.72
N VAL A 67 -10.01 1.12 -24.14
CA VAL A 67 -11.47 1.00 -23.99
C VAL A 67 -12.01 -0.16 -24.82
N ALA A 68 -11.59 -0.29 -26.08
CA ALA A 68 -12.10 -1.32 -26.98
C ALA A 68 -11.77 -2.76 -26.56
N VAL A 69 -10.66 -2.98 -25.83
CA VAL A 69 -10.27 -4.30 -25.35
C VAL A 69 -10.84 -4.64 -23.96
N SER A 70 -11.42 -3.66 -23.26
CA SER A 70 -11.98 -3.84 -21.92
C SER A 70 -13.41 -4.39 -21.99
N ASP A 71 -13.71 -5.37 -21.14
CA ASP A 71 -15.03 -6.02 -21.12
C ASP A 71 -16.02 -5.29 -20.19
N ASP A 72 -15.54 -4.37 -19.36
CA ASP A 72 -16.34 -3.58 -18.42
C ASP A 72 -16.52 -2.12 -18.86
N ARG A 73 -17.37 -1.40 -18.13
CA ARG A 73 -17.71 -0.01 -18.47
C ARG A 73 -16.52 0.91 -18.21
N MET A 74 -16.01 1.51 -19.28
CA MET A 74 -14.95 2.50 -19.24
C MET A 74 -15.48 3.92 -19.43
N HIS A 75 -14.65 4.92 -19.08
CA HIS A 75 -14.96 6.31 -19.42
C HIS A 75 -14.93 6.49 -20.95
N PRO A 76 -15.80 7.35 -21.51
CA PRO A 76 -15.92 7.49 -22.96
C PRO A 76 -14.72 8.19 -23.61
N THR A 77 -13.95 8.95 -22.84
CA THR A 77 -12.79 9.72 -23.33
C THR A 77 -11.64 9.67 -22.34
N HIS A 78 -10.42 9.85 -22.86
CA HIS A 78 -9.21 9.93 -22.04
C HIS A 78 -9.30 11.06 -21.03
N ALA A 79 -9.80 12.23 -21.44
CA ALA A 79 -10.01 13.37 -20.55
C ALA A 79 -10.97 13.04 -19.39
N ALA A 80 -12.07 12.33 -19.65
CA ALA A 80 -13.00 11.91 -18.61
C ALA A 80 -12.36 10.89 -17.64
N PHE A 81 -11.53 9.98 -18.17
CA PHE A 81 -10.76 9.06 -17.35
C PHE A 81 -9.78 9.78 -16.43
N VAL A 82 -9.00 10.73 -16.96
CA VAL A 82 -8.04 11.52 -16.18
C VAL A 82 -8.76 12.33 -15.11
N ALA A 83 -9.83 13.04 -15.47
CA ALA A 83 -10.61 13.85 -14.53
C ALA A 83 -11.19 13.01 -13.38
N ALA A 84 -11.62 11.77 -13.67
CA ALA A 84 -12.19 10.88 -12.66
C ALA A 84 -11.13 10.22 -11.74
N ASN A 85 -9.90 10.02 -12.22
CA ASN A 85 -8.90 9.22 -11.52
C ASN A 85 -7.74 10.05 -10.93
N ALA A 86 -7.39 11.20 -11.50
CA ALA A 86 -6.32 12.05 -10.96
C ALA A 86 -6.57 12.47 -9.49
N PRO A 87 -7.79 12.94 -9.09
CA PRO A 87 -8.05 13.27 -7.69
C PRO A 87 -7.94 12.07 -6.74
N LYS A 88 -8.25 10.86 -7.22
CA LYS A 88 -8.12 9.63 -6.42
C LYS A 88 -6.66 9.30 -6.16
N ILE A 89 -5.80 9.47 -7.17
CA ILE A 89 -4.35 9.29 -7.02
C ILE A 89 -3.79 10.30 -6.02
N GLU A 90 -4.20 11.57 -6.11
CA GLU A 90 -3.79 12.61 -5.15
C GLU A 90 -4.25 12.30 -3.73
N ALA A 91 -5.49 11.83 -3.55
CA ALA A 91 -6.01 11.42 -2.26
C ALA A 91 -5.26 10.21 -1.66
N LEU A 92 -4.76 9.29 -2.50
CA LEU A 92 -3.90 8.19 -2.06
C LEU A 92 -2.52 8.70 -1.64
N ALA A 93 -1.93 9.61 -2.42
CA ALA A 93 -0.65 10.25 -2.09
C ALA A 93 -0.71 11.01 -0.75
N ALA A 94 -1.81 11.74 -0.49
CA ALA A 94 -2.04 12.43 0.78
C ALA A 94 -2.12 11.47 2.00
N ARG A 95 -2.34 10.17 1.76
CA ARG A 95 -2.37 9.11 2.78
C ARG A 95 -1.04 8.35 2.90
N GLY A 96 0.03 8.83 2.28
CA GLY A 96 1.34 8.18 2.28
C GLY A 96 1.41 6.93 1.39
N ILE A 97 0.48 6.77 0.44
CA ILE A 97 0.50 5.68 -0.54
C ILE A 97 1.16 6.21 -1.81
N ILE A 98 2.25 5.58 -2.23
CA ILE A 98 2.90 5.91 -3.49
C ILE A 98 2.13 5.19 -4.61
N VAL A 99 1.56 5.96 -5.52
CA VAL A 99 0.89 5.41 -6.71
C VAL A 99 1.81 5.55 -7.90
N GLN A 100 2.32 4.44 -8.40
CA GLN A 100 3.10 4.43 -9.63
C GLN A 100 2.17 4.31 -10.82
N ARG A 101 2.15 5.35 -11.66
CA ARG A 101 1.50 5.31 -12.97
C ARG A 101 2.33 4.43 -13.89
N VAL A 102 1.66 3.45 -14.49
CA VAL A 102 2.30 2.46 -15.36
C VAL A 102 1.78 2.66 -16.77
N GLU A 103 2.68 3.02 -17.68
CA GLU A 103 2.47 2.93 -19.12
C GLU A 103 2.50 1.45 -19.55
N PHE A 104 1.67 1.12 -20.53
CA PHE A 104 1.44 -0.25 -20.99
C PHE A 104 0.93 -0.26 -22.43
N ASP A 105 1.07 -1.41 -23.08
CA ASP A 105 0.40 -1.71 -24.35
C ASP A 105 -0.98 -2.37 -24.07
N PRO A 106 -2.09 -1.83 -24.60
CA PRO A 106 -3.42 -2.39 -24.36
C PRO A 106 -3.63 -3.80 -24.87
N ASP A 107 -2.97 -4.20 -25.96
CA ASP A 107 -3.11 -5.52 -26.56
C ASP A 107 -2.33 -6.57 -25.78
N GLU A 108 -1.13 -6.24 -25.32
CA GLU A 108 -0.37 -7.09 -24.40
C GLU A 108 -1.11 -7.29 -23.08
N MET A 109 -1.66 -6.22 -22.51
CA MET A 109 -2.51 -6.29 -21.32
C MET A 109 -3.72 -7.19 -21.56
N ALA A 110 -4.45 -7.00 -22.65
CA ALA A 110 -5.66 -7.78 -22.94
C ALA A 110 -5.34 -9.27 -23.14
N ALA A 111 -4.25 -9.59 -23.86
CA ALA A 111 -3.78 -10.96 -24.04
C ALA A 111 -3.42 -11.61 -22.70
N TRP A 112 -2.72 -10.88 -21.83
CA TRP A 112 -2.39 -11.36 -20.48
C TRP A 112 -3.65 -11.57 -19.64
N CYS A 113 -4.54 -10.58 -19.55
CA CYS A 113 -5.77 -10.67 -18.76
C CYS A 113 -6.67 -11.82 -19.22
N ARG A 114 -6.83 -12.03 -20.54
CA ARG A 114 -7.61 -13.16 -21.06
C ARG A 114 -6.97 -14.52 -20.74
N ARG A 115 -5.65 -14.61 -20.73
CA ARG A 115 -4.96 -15.86 -20.38
C ARG A 115 -5.10 -16.18 -18.89
N GLU A 116 -4.91 -15.19 -18.00
CA GLU A 116 -4.88 -15.42 -16.55
C GLU A 116 -6.28 -15.40 -15.91
N PHE A 117 -7.20 -14.58 -16.42
CA PHE A 117 -8.53 -14.34 -15.81
C PHE A 117 -9.70 -14.67 -16.75
N GLY A 118 -9.46 -14.95 -18.03
CA GLY A 118 -10.53 -15.18 -19.01
C GLY A 118 -11.28 -13.93 -19.47
N ALA A 119 -11.02 -12.76 -18.86
CA ALA A 119 -11.67 -11.49 -19.17
C ALA A 119 -10.76 -10.29 -18.88
N VAL A 120 -11.08 -9.14 -19.48
CA VAL A 120 -10.36 -7.87 -19.33
C VAL A 120 -11.22 -6.89 -18.52
N ASN A 121 -11.39 -7.18 -17.22
CA ASN A 121 -12.14 -6.36 -16.27
C ASN A 121 -11.21 -5.58 -15.32
N ALA A 122 -11.77 -4.69 -14.49
CA ALA A 122 -11.00 -3.89 -13.54
C ALA A 122 -10.08 -4.70 -12.60
N GLU A 123 -10.50 -5.88 -12.16
CA GLU A 123 -9.69 -6.76 -11.30
C GLU A 123 -8.47 -7.32 -12.06
N ALA A 124 -8.69 -7.89 -13.23
CA ALA A 124 -7.63 -8.44 -14.08
C ALA A 124 -6.62 -7.36 -14.49
N ARG A 125 -7.11 -6.15 -14.80
CA ARG A 125 -6.25 -4.99 -15.11
C ARG A 125 -5.42 -4.54 -13.91
N GLY A 126 -6.00 -4.55 -12.70
CA GLY A 126 -5.29 -4.26 -11.47
C GLY A 126 -4.18 -5.27 -11.19
N ALA A 127 -4.45 -6.56 -11.43
CA ALA A 127 -3.44 -7.62 -11.31
C ALA A 127 -2.29 -7.44 -12.32
N TYR A 128 -2.60 -7.15 -13.58
CA TYR A 128 -1.59 -6.86 -14.60
C TYR A 128 -0.69 -5.67 -14.22
N ALA A 129 -1.28 -4.59 -13.70
CA ALA A 129 -0.54 -3.43 -13.21
C ALA A 129 0.45 -3.82 -12.10
N ALA A 130 0.01 -4.65 -11.15
CA ALA A 130 0.85 -5.15 -10.06
C ALA A 130 1.98 -6.04 -10.59
N THR A 131 1.73 -6.87 -11.60
CA THR A 131 2.76 -7.70 -12.24
C THR A 131 3.84 -6.84 -12.90
N ILE A 132 3.49 -5.81 -13.66
CA ILE A 132 4.49 -4.89 -14.25
C ILE A 132 5.34 -4.23 -13.14
N LEU A 133 4.69 -3.81 -12.06
CA LEU A 133 5.38 -3.20 -10.93
C LEU A 133 6.39 -4.16 -10.30
N MET A 134 5.99 -5.40 -10.02
CA MET A 134 6.88 -6.43 -9.48
C MET A 134 8.09 -6.67 -10.39
N GLN A 135 7.86 -6.82 -11.69
CA GLN A 135 8.93 -7.04 -12.67
C GLN A 135 9.95 -5.89 -12.70
N ARG A 136 9.49 -4.64 -12.56
CA ARG A 136 10.38 -3.46 -12.48
C ARG A 136 11.23 -3.44 -11.22
N HIS A 137 10.68 -3.90 -10.08
CA HIS A 137 11.44 -4.01 -8.83
C HIS A 137 12.40 -5.20 -8.80
N GLU A 138 12.06 -6.31 -9.48
CA GLU A 138 12.94 -7.48 -9.60
C GLU A 138 14.10 -7.21 -10.56
N SER A 139 13.85 -6.46 -11.64
CA SER A 139 14.86 -6.12 -12.66
C SER A 139 15.75 -4.93 -12.28
N GLY A 140 15.36 -4.16 -11.26
CA GLY A 140 16.06 -2.97 -10.77
C GLY A 140 16.14 -2.97 -9.25
N GLY A 141 17.24 -3.48 -8.72
CA GLY A 141 17.54 -3.43 -7.29
C GLY A 141 17.36 -2.04 -6.70
N GLN A 142 16.69 -2.01 -5.55
CA GLN A 142 16.37 -0.88 -4.66
C GLN A 142 16.07 0.49 -5.31
N PRO A 143 14.89 1.09 -5.02
CA PRO A 143 14.65 2.48 -5.40
C PRO A 143 15.70 3.37 -4.73
N LYS A 144 16.51 4.07 -5.53
CA LYS A 144 17.36 5.16 -5.05
C LYS A 144 16.44 6.33 -4.71
N HIS A 145 16.33 6.59 -3.40
CA HIS A 145 15.69 7.76 -2.82
C HIS A 145 16.46 9.04 -3.14
#